data_AF-A0A558J7B0-F1
#
_entry.id   AF-A0A558J7B0-F1
#
_cell.length_a   1.000
_cell.length_b   1.000
_cell.length_c   1.000
_cell.angle_alpha   90.00
_cell.angle_beta   90.00
_cell.angle_gamma   90.00
#
_symmetry.space_group_name_H-M   'P 1'
#
loop_
_entity.id
_entity.type
_entity.pdbx_description
1 polymer ?
#
loop_
_entity_poly.entity_id
_entity_poly.type
_entity_poly.pdbx_seq_one_letter_code
_entity_poly.pdbx_strand_id
1 'polypeptide(L)' 'MYVTARRVEAAGQCMLCSESSLSEIALSHGFCDQSHFSRVFKRETGLSPQTWRKLYSGTTSRRKQSA' A
#
# COMPACT_ATOMS: atom_id res chain seq x y z
N MET A 1 19.79 8.28 -4.16
CA MET A 1 18.39 7.91 -4.52
C MET A 1 17.47 8.34 -3.38
N TYR A 2 16.84 9.51 -3.45
CA TYR A 2 15.92 10.04 -2.41
C TYR A 2 14.45 10.10 -2.87
N VAL A 3 14.16 9.74 -4.12
CA VAL A 3 12.82 9.82 -4.71
C VAL A 3 11.96 8.59 -4.41
N THR A 4 12.56 7.45 -4.05
CA THR A 4 11.84 6.20 -3.85
C THR A 4 10.99 6.21 -2.58
N ALA A 5 11.51 6.77 -1.48
CA ALA A 5 10.76 6.94 -0.23
C ALA A 5 9.49 7.78 -0.43
N ARG A 6 9.63 8.94 -1.10
CA ARG A 6 8.49 9.82 -1.40
C ARG A 6 7.45 9.17 -2.31
N ARG A 7 7.89 8.35 -3.28
CA ARG A 7 7.00 7.57 -4.15
C ARG A 7 6.24 6.50 -3.36
N VAL A 8 6.93 5.84 -2.43
CA VAL A 8 6.33 4.83 -1.54
C VAL A 8 5.27 5.45 -0.62
N GLU A 9 5.56 6.60 -0.03
CA GLU A 9 4.57 7.33 0.79
C GLU A 9 3.34 7.74 -0.02
N ALA A 10 3.53 8.31 -1.22
CA ALA A 10 2.43 8.68 -2.10
C ALA A 10 1.59 7.47 -2.53
N ALA A 11 2.25 6.36 -2.90
CA ALA A 11 1.59 5.11 -3.23
C ALA A 11 0.79 4.56 -2.04
N GLY A 12 1.33 4.67 -0.83
CA GLY A 12 0.65 4.30 0.41
C GLY A 12 -0.63 5.10 0.62
N GLN A 13 -0.61 6.42 0.39
CA GLN A 13 -1.82 7.26 0.47
C GLN A 13 -2.86 6.89 -0.59
N CYS A 14 -2.44 6.68 -1.84
CA CYS A 14 -3.34 6.20 -2.90
C CYS A 14 -3.96 4.84 -2.57
N MET A 15 -3.25 3.96 -1.86
CA MET A 15 -3.80 2.67 -1.40
C MET A 15 -4.92 2.78 -0.38
N LEU A 16 -5.00 3.90 0.34
CA LEU A 16 -6.02 4.18 1.34
C LEU A 16 -7.19 4.97 0.75
N CYS A 17 -6.91 5.90 -0.16
CA CYS A 17 -7.94 6.68 -0.85
C CYS A 17 -8.61 5.92 -2.00
N SER A 18 -7.96 4.89 -2.57
CA SER A 18 -8.45 4.15 -3.72
C SER A 18 -8.38 2.64 -3.53
N GLU A 19 -9.38 1.94 -4.06
CA GLU A 19 -9.46 0.48 -4.13
C GLU A 19 -8.65 -0.10 -5.31
N SER A 20 -7.89 0.73 -6.02
CA SER A 20 -7.02 0.30 -7.14
C SER A 20 -6.11 -0.88 -6.76
N SER A 21 -5.85 -1.73 -7.74
CA SER A 21 -4.98 -2.89 -7.55
C SER A 21 -3.54 -2.45 -7.22
N LEU A 22 -2.81 -3.28 -6.48
CA LEU A 22 -1.41 -2.99 -6.13
C LEU A 22 -0.52 -2.87 -7.39
N SER A 23 -0.88 -3.58 -8.45
CA SER A 23 -0.19 -3.53 -9.75
C SER A 23 -0.37 -2.19 -10.45
N GLU A 24 -1.60 -1.66 -10.48
CA GLU A 24 -1.86 -0.33 -11.07
C GLU A 24 -1.16 0.78 -10.29
N ILE A 25 -1.20 0.71 -8.95
CA ILE A 25 -0.53 1.70 -8.09
C ILE A 25 0.99 1.63 -8.32
N ALA A 26 1.56 0.42 -8.41
CA ALA A 26 2.97 0.24 -8.73
C ALA A 26 3.33 0.92 -10.07
N LEU A 27 2.59 0.64 -11.14
CA LEU A 27 2.84 1.21 -12.47
C LEU A 27 2.69 2.74 -12.47
N SER A 28 1.65 3.27 -11.81
CA SER A 28 1.38 4.71 -11.73
C SER A 28 2.48 5.49 -10.99
N HIS A 29 3.10 4.88 -9.98
CA HIS A 29 4.20 5.49 -9.23
C HIS A 29 5.60 5.19 -9.78
N GLY A 30 5.69 4.55 -10.96
CA GLY A 30 6.94 4.29 -11.69
C GLY A 30 7.70 3.05 -11.22
N PHE A 31 7.00 2.05 -10.67
CA PHE A 31 7.55 0.74 -10.41
C PHE A 31 7.25 -0.19 -11.60
N CYS A 32 8.20 -1.10 -11.88
CA CYS A 32 8.06 -2.09 -12.95
C CYS A 32 6.86 -3.00 -12.74
N ASP A 33 6.70 -3.54 -11.53
CA ASP A 33 5.68 -4.52 -11.19
C ASP A 33 5.33 -4.47 -9.71
N GLN A 34 4.22 -5.13 -9.36
CA GLN A 34 3.76 -5.33 -7.98
C GLN A 34 4.85 -5.93 -7.07
N SER A 35 5.61 -6.91 -7.56
CA SER A 35 6.66 -7.58 -6.78
C SER A 35 7.82 -6.64 -6.44
N HIS A 36 8.26 -5.84 -7.40
CA HIS A 36 9.30 -4.83 -7.18
C HIS A 36 8.82 -3.77 -6.20
N PHE A 37 7.61 -3.27 -6.41
CA PHE A 37 6.96 -2.33 -5.50
C PHE A 37 6.85 -2.90 -4.07
N SER A 38 6.39 -4.13 -3.89
CA SER A 38 6.23 -4.76 -2.57
C SER A 38 7.55 -4.86 -1.80
N ARG A 39 8.65 -5.21 -2.49
CA ARG A 39 10.00 -5.28 -1.88
C ARG A 39 10.48 -3.90 -1.43
N VAL A 40 10.33 -2.89 -2.29
CA VAL A 40 10.73 -1.51 -1.97
C VAL A 40 9.84 -0.93 -0.88
N PHE A 41 8.52 -1.08 -0.98
CA PHE A 41 7.55 -0.62 0.00
C PHE A 41 7.84 -1.20 1.39
N LYS A 42 8.11 -2.52 1.48
CA LYS A 42 8.50 -3.15 2.75
C LYS A 42 9.85 -2.67 3.27
N ARG A 43 10.81 -2.39 2.40
CA ARG A 43 12.12 -1.85 2.80
C ARG A 43 12.00 -0.45 3.38
N GLU A 44 11.14 0.39 2.82
CA GLU A 44 10.97 1.78 3.26
C GLU A 44 9.98 1.92 4.44
N THR A 45 8.88 1.16 4.46
CA THR A 45 7.81 1.27 5.48
C THR A 45 7.89 0.20 6.57
N GLY A 46 8.72 -0.84 6.39
CA GLY A 46 8.79 -2.02 7.27
C GLY A 46 7.67 -3.04 7.07
N LEU A 47 6.60 -2.70 6.33
CA LEU A 47 5.40 -3.53 6.18
C LEU A 47 5.12 -3.83 4.71
N SER A 48 4.49 -4.97 4.44
CA SER A 48 4.01 -5.27 3.08
C SER A 48 2.81 -4.38 2.74
N PRO A 49 2.65 -3.94 1.48
CA PRO A 49 1.56 -3.04 1.10
C PRO A 49 0.15 -3.63 1.31
N GLN A 50 -0.02 -4.96 1.21
CA GLN A 50 -1.28 -5.62 1.62
C GLN A 50 -1.55 -5.48 3.12
N THR A 51 -0.53 -5.68 3.95
CA THR A 51 -0.64 -5.54 5.41
C THR A 51 -0.95 -4.10 5.78
N TRP A 52 -0.26 -3.15 5.16
CA TRP A 52 -0.53 -1.73 5.31
C TRP A 52 -1.98 -1.40 4.94
N ARG A 53 -2.44 -1.79 3.74
CA ARG A 53 -3.82 -1.59 3.31
C ARG A 53 -4.79 -2.18 4.33
N LYS A 54 -4.60 -3.42 4.80
CA LYS A 54 -5.49 -4.03 5.81
C LYS A 54 -5.50 -3.30 7.16
N LEU A 55 -4.35 -2.83 7.63
CA LEU A 55 -4.23 -2.13 8.91
C LEU A 55 -4.96 -0.79 8.89
N TYR A 56 -4.85 -0.06 7.77
CA TYR A 56 -5.40 1.29 7.63
C TYR A 56 -6.78 1.32 6.95
N SER A 57 -7.17 0.29 6.18
CA SER A 57 -8.55 0.12 5.67
C SER A 57 -9.50 -0.50 6.70
N GLY A 58 -8.95 -0.99 7.82
CA GLY A 58 -9.66 -1.69 8.89
C GLY A 58 -10.58 -0.82 9.76
N THR A 59 -10.77 0.46 9.45
CA THR A 59 -11.69 1.34 10.19
C THR A 59 -13.18 1.08 9.85
N THR A 60 -13.49 0.29 8.82
CA THR A 60 -14.86 -0.17 8.53
C THR A 60 -14.97 -1.69 8.59
N SER A 61 -14.95 -2.25 9.80
CA SER A 61 -15.77 -3.42 10.21
C SER A 61 -15.21 -4.03 11.50
N ARG A 62 -15.47 -3.36 12.62
CA ARG A 62 -15.59 -4.04 13.93
C ARG A 62 -16.95 -3.69 14.54
N ARG A 63 -18.01 -4.05 13.83
CA ARG A 63 -19.37 -4.11 14.39
C ARG A 63 -20.20 -5.20 13.73
N LYS A 64 -19.71 -6.45 13.74
CA LYS A 64 -20.53 -7.67 13.77
C LYS A 64 -19.73 -8.80 14.44
N GLN A 65 -19.89 -8.94 15.75
CA GLN A 65 -19.85 -10.22 16.45
C GLN A 65 -20.86 -10.11 17.61
N SER A 66 -22.08 -10.53 17.31
CA SER A 66 -23.10 -10.95 18.28
C SER A 66 -23.07 -12.48 18.28
N ALA A 67 -22.93 -13.06 19.47
CA ALA A 67 -23.58 -14.30 19.92
C ALA A 67 -23.39 -14.38 21.44
#